data_AF-A0A2D6M1R3-F1
#
_entry.id   AF-A0A2D6M1R3-F1
#
_cell.length_a   1.000
_cell.length_b   1.000
_cell.length_c   1.000
_cell.angle_alpha   90.00
_cell.angle_beta   90.00
_cell.angle_gamma   90.00
#
_symmetry.space_group_name_H-M   'P 1'
#
loop_
_entity.id
_entity.type
_entity.pdbx_description
1 polymer ?
#
loop_
_entity_poly.entity_id
_entity_poly.type
_entity_poly.pdbx_seq_one_letter_code
_entity_poly.pdbx_strand_id
1 'polypeptide(L)'
;MATLQQLEEELAILKERNARVETNKAWETSYTRRALLTLFTYMAVGFYFQAINVAQPWLNAIVPAIAFMLSTLTLPFFKKMWAQRIYKK
;
A
#
# COMPACT_ATOMS: atom_id res chain seq x y z
N MET A 1 3.57 -9.05 41.02
CA MET A 1 3.85 -9.92 39.86
C MET A 1 2.52 -10.18 39.18
N ALA A 2 2.43 -10.08 37.85
CA ALA A 2 1.19 -10.40 37.14
C ALA A 2 0.82 -11.86 37.39
N THR A 3 -0.47 -12.15 37.58
CA THR A 3 -0.95 -13.52 37.72
C THR A 3 -0.94 -14.22 36.35
N LEU A 4 -0.91 -15.56 36.33
CA LEU A 4 -0.99 -16.32 35.08
C LEU A 4 -2.24 -15.95 34.27
N GLN A 5 -3.36 -15.71 34.95
CA GLN A 5 -4.62 -15.29 34.32
C GLN A 5 -4.51 -13.91 33.64
N GLN A 6 -3.83 -12.94 34.28
CA GLN A 6 -3.59 -11.62 33.68
C GLN A 6 -2.73 -11.71 32.42
N LEU A 7 -1.71 -12.58 32.44
CA LEU A 7 -0.84 -12.83 31.28
C LEU A 7 -1.58 -13.51 30.13
N GLU A 8 -2.50 -14.43 30.42
CA GLU A 8 -3.35 -15.08 29.42
C GLU A 8 -4.29 -14.08 28.73
N GLU A 9 -4.89 -13.17 29.50
CA GLU A 9 -5.76 -12.11 28.99
C GLU A 9 -4.99 -11.13 28.09
N GLU A 10 -3.82 -10.66 28.53
CA GLU A 10 -2.93 -9.81 27.73
C GLU A 10 -2.51 -10.49 26.42
N LEU A 11 -2.19 -11.79 26.47
CA LEU A 11 -1.86 -12.58 25.27
C LEU A 11 -3.03 -12.67 24.29
N ALA A 12 -4.26 -12.85 24.79
CA ALA A 12 -5.45 -12.88 23.94
C ALA A 12 -5.65 -11.54 23.20
N ILE A 13 -5.55 -10.43 23.93
CA ILE A 13 -5.66 -9.07 23.37
C ILE A 13 -4.58 -8.81 22.31
N LEU A 14 -3.34 -9.21 22.60
CA LEU A 14 -2.21 -9.05 21.65
C LEU A 14 -2.41 -9.87 20.38
N LYS A 15 -2.88 -11.11 20.48
CA LYS A 15 -3.17 -11.96 19.32
C LYS A 15 -4.26 -11.36 18.46
N GLU A 16 -5.34 -10.88 19.07
CA GLU A 16 -6.45 -10.25 18.35
C GLU A 16 -6.00 -8.98 17.62
N ARG A 17 -5.21 -8.12 18.28
CA ARG A 17 -4.62 -6.93 17.66
C ARG A 17 -3.72 -7.29 16.50
N ASN A 18 -2.84 -8.29 16.68
CA ASN A 18 -1.92 -8.72 15.63
C ASN A 18 -2.66 -9.29 14.43
N ALA A 19 -3.73 -10.06 14.63
CA ALA A 19 -4.55 -10.57 13.53
C ALA A 19 -5.12 -9.44 12.66
N ARG A 20 -5.63 -8.37 13.29
CA ARG A 20 -6.10 -7.17 12.56
C ARG A 20 -4.97 -6.47 11.80
N VAL A 21 -3.81 -6.30 12.44
CA VAL A 21 -2.64 -5.63 11.83
C VAL A 21 -2.11 -6.41 10.63
N GLU A 22 -1.97 -7.73 10.75
CA GLU A 22 -1.46 -8.57 9.67
C GLU A 22 -2.44 -8.63 8.50
N THR A 23 -3.76 -8.65 8.76
CA THR A 23 -4.77 -8.53 7.71
C THR A 23 -4.64 -7.21 6.94
N ASN A 24 -4.47 -6.09 7.65
CA ASN A 24 -4.28 -4.78 7.01
C ASN A 24 -2.98 -4.72 6.20
N LYS A 25 -1.87 -5.24 6.72
CA LYS A 25 -0.60 -5.34 5.98
C LYS A 25 -0.74 -6.19 4.72
N ALA A 26 -1.43 -7.33 4.81
CA ALA A 26 -1.68 -8.21 3.68
C ALA A 26 -2.49 -7.48 2.60
N TRP A 27 -3.52 -6.72 2.99
CA TRP A 27 -4.29 -5.88 2.07
C TRP A 27 -3.42 -4.81 1.40
N GLU A 28 -2.64 -4.05 2.16
CA GLU A 28 -1.78 -2.97 1.65
C GLU A 28 -0.71 -3.47 0.68
N THR A 29 -0.23 -4.70 0.88
CA THR A 29 0.79 -5.33 0.03
C THR A 29 0.21 -6.21 -1.08
N SER A 30 -1.11 -6.43 -1.08
CA SER A 30 -1.79 -7.30 -2.05
C SER A 30 -1.71 -6.77 -3.48
N TYR A 31 -1.63 -7.69 -4.44
CA TYR A 31 -1.80 -7.36 -5.85
C TYR A 31 -3.21 -6.86 -6.16
N THR A 32 -4.22 -7.28 -5.41
CA THR A 32 -5.60 -6.82 -5.55
C THR A 32 -5.71 -5.31 -5.35
N ARG A 33 -5.16 -4.77 -4.26
CA ARG A 33 -5.13 -3.33 -4.02
C ARG A 33 -4.38 -2.59 -5.12
N ARG A 34 -3.24 -3.12 -5.56
CA ARG A 34 -2.43 -2.53 -6.64
C ARG A 34 -3.21 -2.46 -7.96
N ALA A 35 -3.89 -3.54 -8.34
CA ALA A 35 -4.70 -3.58 -9.56
C ALA A 35 -5.86 -2.57 -9.51
N LEU A 36 -6.58 -2.49 -8.38
CA LEU A 36 -7.65 -1.50 -8.19
C LEU A 36 -7.13 -0.07 -8.30
N LEU A 37 -5.99 0.21 -7.65
CA LEU A 37 -5.34 1.50 -7.71
C LEU A 37 -4.93 1.88 -9.13
N THR A 38 -4.24 0.99 -9.84
CA THR A 38 -3.85 1.23 -11.25
C THR A 38 -5.06 1.43 -12.14
N LEU A 39 -6.12 0.63 -11.98
CA LEU A 39 -7.36 0.75 -12.74
C LEU A 39 -8.03 2.11 -12.50
N PHE A 40 -8.24 2.50 -11.24
CA PHE A 40 -8.89 3.76 -10.92
C PHE A 40 -8.06 4.97 -11.34
N THR A 41 -6.73 4.93 -11.18
CA THR A 41 -5.84 5.98 -11.69
C THR A 41 -5.95 6.10 -13.21
N TYR A 42 -5.93 4.97 -13.93
CA TYR A 42 -6.05 4.96 -15.38
C TYR A 42 -7.39 5.54 -15.84
N MET A 43 -8.50 5.12 -15.22
CA MET A 43 -9.84 5.65 -15.56
C MET A 43 -9.95 7.14 -15.24
N ALA A 44 -9.54 7.56 -14.04
CA ALA A 44 -9.64 8.96 -13.63
C ALA A 44 -8.84 9.90 -14.56
N VAL A 45 -7.59 9.54 -14.87
CA VAL A 45 -6.74 10.33 -15.76
C VAL A 45 -7.24 10.26 -17.21
N GLY A 46 -7.69 9.09 -17.67
CA GLY A 46 -8.25 8.92 -19.01
C GLY A 46 -9.47 9.80 -19.24
N PHE A 47 -10.42 9.79 -18.30
CA PHE A 47 -11.58 10.68 -18.34
C PHE A 47 -11.20 12.16 -18.27
N TYR A 48 -10.24 12.52 -17.41
CA TYR A 48 -9.75 13.89 -17.31
C TYR A 48 -9.12 14.37 -18.63
N PHE A 49 -8.21 13.59 -19.21
CA PHE A 49 -7.57 13.91 -20.50
C PHE A 49 -8.58 13.99 -21.65
N GLN A 50 -9.60 13.14 -21.63
CA GLN A 50 -10.70 13.24 -22.58
C GLN A 50 -11.49 14.54 -22.41
N ALA A 51 -11.79 14.96 -21.16
CA ALA A 51 -12.52 16.20 -20.89
C ALA A 51 -11.77 17.46 -21.35
N ILE A 52 -10.43 17.45 -21.30
CA ILE A 52 -9.59 18.57 -21.77
C ILE A 52 -9.14 18.43 -23.24
N ASN A 53 -9.69 17.47 -23.99
CA ASN A 53 -9.38 17.21 -25.40
C ASN A 53 -7.88 17.00 -25.68
N VAL A 54 -7.17 16.33 -24.77
CA VAL A 54 -5.78 15.90 -25.01
C VAL A 54 -5.77 14.85 -26.11
N ALA A 55 -4.82 14.96 -27.04
CA ALA A 55 -4.62 13.96 -28.08
C ALA A 55 -4.31 12.59 -27.46
N GLN A 56 -4.98 11.54 -27.94
CA GLN A 56 -4.81 10.16 -27.46
C GLN A 56 -4.91 10.02 -25.91
N PRO A 57 -6.04 10.43 -25.31
CA PRO A 57 -6.16 10.59 -23.85
C PRO A 57 -5.92 9.27 -23.09
N TRP A 58 -6.46 8.16 -23.61
CA TRP A 58 -6.29 6.82 -23.04
C TRP A 58 -4.88 6.26 -23.18
N LEU A 59 -4.13 6.67 -24.20
CA LEU A 59 -2.72 6.30 -24.34
C LEU A 59 -1.87 7.09 -23.35
N ASN A 60 -2.13 8.39 -23.22
CA ASN A 60 -1.39 9.26 -22.30
C ASN A 60 -1.66 8.91 -20.83
N ALA A 61 -2.86 8.41 -20.51
CA ALA A 61 -3.20 7.95 -19.16
C ALA A 61 -2.39 6.71 -18.70
N ILE A 62 -1.73 5.99 -19.62
CA ILE A 62 -0.84 4.88 -19.28
C ILE A 62 0.35 5.37 -18.45
N VAL A 63 0.91 6.54 -18.77
CA VAL A 63 2.11 7.05 -18.09
C VAL A 63 1.86 7.28 -16.60
N PRO A 64 0.80 8.00 -16.17
CA PRO A 64 0.49 8.14 -14.74
C PRO A 64 0.14 6.82 -14.05
N ALA A 65 -0.57 5.91 -14.73
CA ALA A 65 -0.95 4.61 -14.16
C ALA A 65 0.29 3.74 -13.88
N ILE A 66 1.24 3.68 -14.82
CA ILE A 66 2.51 2.96 -14.64
C ILE A 66 3.39 3.64 -13.60
N ALA A 67 3.50 4.98 -13.63
CA ALA A 67 4.29 5.71 -12.64
C ALA A 67 3.78 5.45 -11.21
N PHE A 68 2.46 5.46 -11.02
CA PHE A 68 1.85 5.13 -9.74
C PHE A 68 2.11 3.68 -9.34
N MET A 69 1.94 2.73 -10.26
CA MET A 69 2.23 1.31 -10.01
C MET A 69 3.70 1.10 -9.59
N LEU A 70 4.66 1.73 -10.29
CA LEU A 70 6.08 1.67 -9.95
C LEU A 70 6.37 2.25 -8.56
N SER A 71 5.68 3.34 -8.17
CA SER A 71 5.81 3.89 -6.81
C SER A 71 5.42 2.87 -5.74
N THR A 72 4.37 2.07 -5.97
CA THR A 72 3.93 1.04 -5.01
C THR A 72 4.93 -0.10 -4.85
N LEU A 73 5.79 -0.33 -5.84
CA LEU A 73 6.81 -1.38 -5.83
C LEU A 73 8.16 -0.88 -5.28
N THR A 74 8.52 0.36 -5.59
CA THR A 74 9.84 0.92 -5.28
C THR A 74 9.92 1.53 -3.87
N LEU A 75 8.84 2.16 -3.38
CA LEU A 75 8.85 2.81 -2.06
C LEU A 75 9.15 1.86 -0.88
N PRO A 76 8.66 0.61 -0.82
CA PRO A 76 9.04 -0.33 0.23
C PRO A 76 10.54 -0.65 0.24
N PHE A 77 11.15 -0.75 -0.94
CA PHE A 77 12.59 -0.97 -1.08
C PHE A 77 13.40 0.23 -0.55
N PHE A 78 13.06 1.45 -0.97
CA PHE A 78 13.72 2.66 -0.48
C PHE A 78 13.50 2.87 1.03
N LYS A 79 12.31 2.56 1.54
CA LYS A 79 12.03 2.58 2.99
C LYS A 79 12.96 1.64 3.77
N LYS A 80 13.19 0.42 3.27
CA LYS A 80 14.10 -0.55 3.89
C LYS A 80 15.53 -0.02 3.91
N MET A 81 16.02 0.54 2.80
CA MET A 81 17.35 1.13 2.71
C MET A 81 17.54 2.31 3.67
N TRP A 82 16.54 3.20 3.74
CA TRP A 82 16.58 4.36 4.64
C TRP A 82 16.57 3.95 6.11
N ALA A 83 15.70 3.00 6.49
CA ALA A 83 15.63 2.49 7.86
C ALA A 83 16.97 1.87 8.32
N GLN A 84 17.66 1.14 7.44
CA GLN A 84 18.98 0.58 7.72
C GLN A 84 20.06 1.64 7.94
N ARG A 85 19.91 2.85 7.39
CA ARG A 85 20.89 3.94 7.57
C ARG A 85 20.62 4.76 8.83
N ILE A 86 19.35 4.95 9.20
CA ILE A 86 18.98 5.75 10.39
C ILE A 86 19.09 4.94 11.67
N TYR A 87 18.68 3.67 11.67
CA TYR A 87 18.70 2.82 12.86
C TYR A 87 19.97 1.97 13.00
N LYS A 88 20.98 2.21 12.15
CA LYS A 88 22.34 1.73 12.41
C LYS A 88 22.89 2.50 13.61
N LYS A 89 22.77 1.90 14.80
CA LYS A 89 23.74 2.11 15.88
C LYS A 89 25.10 1.56 15.43
#